data_AF-A0A1H8A990-F1
#
_entry.id   AF-A0A1H8A990-F1
#
_cell.length_a   1.000
_cell.length_b   1.000
_cell.length_c   1.000
_cell.angle_alpha   90.00
_cell.angle_beta   90.00
_cell.angle_gamma   90.00
#
_symmetry.space_group_name_H-M   'P 1'
#
loop_
_entity.id
_entity.type
_entity.pdbx_description
1 polymer ?
#
loop_
_entity_poly.entity_id
_entity_poly.type
_entity_poly.pdbx_seq_one_letter_code
_entity_poly.pdbx_strand_id
1 'polypeptide(L)'
;MLEAYERENVSEKQVQYERGRKELKQNIASFVGGRTSTITQCSISDARAGEANIAELEDQMNAIDQSAVGMQQAVQELQESSKQISVIAVSVQEIAYQIKLLSLNATGEHGKGFAVVAQEVSRLSEDTRATVNRIAGIVSKSRSITAEVVESINQLQQLTKQGKRQSEESSKRFSSILMSVQSSADRMMRRRKK
;
A
#
# COMPACT_ATOMS: atom_id res chain seq x y z
N MET A 1 -78.18 28.37 -35.28
CA MET A 1 -78.09 26.91 -35.04
C MET A 1 -76.72 26.38 -35.45
N LEU A 2 -76.27 26.63 -36.69
CA LEU A 2 -74.91 26.26 -37.14
C LEU A 2 -73.80 26.82 -36.23
N GLU A 3 -73.86 28.10 -35.87
CA GLU A 3 -72.83 28.72 -35.00
C GLU A 3 -72.78 28.13 -33.59
N ALA A 4 -73.93 27.70 -33.04
CA ALA A 4 -73.98 27.04 -31.74
C ALA A 4 -73.37 25.64 -31.82
N TYR A 5 -73.67 24.91 -32.90
CA TYR A 5 -73.10 23.59 -33.19
C TYR A 5 -71.58 23.65 -33.43
N GLU A 6 -71.09 24.69 -34.11
CA GLU A 6 -69.65 24.92 -34.31
C GLU A 6 -68.95 25.28 -32.99
N ARG A 7 -69.53 26.15 -32.15
CA ARG A 7 -68.99 26.47 -30.83
C ARG A 7 -68.92 25.26 -29.90
N GLU A 8 -69.94 24.42 -29.91
CA GLU A 8 -69.99 23.19 -29.13
C GLU A 8 -68.92 22.19 -29.58
N ASN A 9 -68.78 21.96 -30.90
CA ASN A 9 -67.71 21.13 -31.47
C ASN A 9 -66.30 21.65 -31.14
N VAL A 10 -66.09 22.97 -31.16
CA VAL A 10 -64.81 23.58 -30.78
C VAL A 10 -64.55 23.38 -29.28
N SER A 11 -65.56 23.56 -28.44
CA SER A 11 -65.47 23.33 -26.98
C SER A 11 -65.12 21.87 -26.65
N GLU A 12 -65.78 20.91 -27.29
CA GLU A 12 -65.49 19.48 -27.12
C GLU A 12 -64.07 19.12 -27.57
N LYS A 13 -63.61 19.62 -28.73
CA LYS A 13 -62.21 19.44 -29.17
C LYS A 13 -61.21 20.05 -28.19
N GLN A 14 -61.53 21.21 -27.61
CA GLN A 14 -60.69 21.87 -26.61
C GLN A 14 -60.56 21.02 -25.33
N VAL A 15 -61.67 20.45 -24.85
CA VAL A 15 -61.69 19.58 -23.66
C VAL A 15 -60.90 18.29 -23.92
N GLN A 16 -61.06 17.67 -25.09
CA GLN A 16 -60.29 16.48 -25.47
C GLN A 16 -58.79 16.78 -25.58
N TYR A 17 -58.43 17.92 -26.16
CA TYR A 17 -57.03 18.37 -26.24
C TYR A 17 -56.44 18.58 -24.84
N GLU A 18 -57.16 19.25 -23.94
CA GLU A 18 -56.71 19.46 -22.56
C GLU A 18 -56.57 18.14 -21.79
N ARG A 19 -57.49 17.19 -21.98
CA ARG A 19 -57.42 15.85 -21.39
C ARG A 19 -56.19 15.10 -21.88
N GLY A 20 -55.98 15.02 -23.20
CA GLY A 20 -54.82 14.35 -23.79
C GLY A 20 -53.50 15.01 -23.37
N ARG A 21 -53.47 16.35 -23.28
CA ARG A 21 -52.31 17.10 -22.78
C ARG A 21 -52.00 16.78 -21.33
N LYS A 22 -53.01 16.63 -20.48
CA LYS A 22 -52.85 16.27 -19.05
C LYS A 22 -52.36 14.84 -18.88
N GLU A 23 -52.93 13.89 -19.60
CA GLU A 23 -52.49 12.48 -19.61
C GLU A 23 -51.05 12.34 -20.12
N LEU A 24 -50.70 13.02 -21.21
CA LEU A 24 -49.33 13.03 -21.73
C LEU A 24 -48.34 13.60 -20.72
N LYS A 25 -48.67 14.71 -20.05
CA LYS A 25 -47.84 15.27 -18.98
C LYS A 25 -47.63 14.29 -17.82
N GLN A 26 -48.69 13.59 -17.39
CA GLN A 26 -48.60 12.58 -16.33
C GLN A 26 -47.73 11.39 -16.74
N ASN A 27 -47.89 10.88 -17.96
CA ASN A 27 -47.10 9.76 -18.47
C ASN A 27 -45.60 10.12 -18.62
N ILE A 28 -45.29 11.33 -19.10
CA ILE A 28 -43.91 11.82 -19.16
C ILE A 28 -43.33 11.95 -17.74
N ALA A 29 -44.09 12.53 -16.80
CA ALA A 29 -43.64 12.69 -15.42
C ALA A 29 -43.40 11.36 -14.70
N SER A 30 -44.26 10.35 -14.91
CA SER A 30 -44.09 9.02 -14.33
C SER A 30 -42.90 8.28 -14.94
N PHE A 31 -42.73 8.33 -16.26
CA PHE A 31 -41.61 7.69 -16.96
C PHE A 31 -40.27 8.30 -16.57
N VAL A 32 -40.16 9.63 -16.59
CA VAL A 32 -38.94 10.35 -16.18
C VAL A 32 -38.66 10.10 -14.70
N GLY A 33 -39.68 10.21 -13.83
CA GLY A 33 -39.53 9.97 -12.40
C GLY A 33 -39.06 8.54 -12.07
N GLY A 34 -39.59 7.54 -12.77
CA GLY A 34 -39.19 6.15 -12.62
C GLY A 34 -37.73 5.92 -13.02
N ARG A 35 -37.34 6.37 -14.23
CA ARG A 35 -35.95 6.22 -14.71
C ARG A 35 -34.95 6.95 -13.82
N THR A 36 -35.26 8.18 -13.43
CA THR A 36 -34.40 8.95 -12.53
C THR A 36 -34.27 8.26 -11.18
N SER A 37 -35.36 7.74 -10.60
CA SER A 37 -35.31 6.98 -9.34
C SER A 37 -34.36 5.79 -9.44
N THR A 38 -34.48 4.98 -10.50
CA THR A 38 -33.60 3.83 -10.74
C THR A 38 -32.14 4.26 -10.86
N ILE A 39 -31.85 5.30 -11.64
CA ILE A 39 -30.49 5.84 -11.80
C ILE A 39 -29.94 6.33 -10.46
N THR A 40 -30.72 7.09 -9.68
CA THR A 40 -30.28 7.58 -8.37
C THR A 40 -30.01 6.44 -7.39
N GLN A 41 -30.83 5.38 -7.41
CA GLN A 41 -30.62 4.20 -6.57
C GLN A 41 -29.32 3.47 -6.95
N CYS A 42 -29.08 3.32 -8.25
CA CYS A 42 -27.86 2.71 -8.79
C CYS A 42 -26.63 3.51 -8.39
N SER A 43 -26.64 4.83 -8.61
CA SER A 43 -25.52 5.71 -8.25
C SER A 43 -25.25 5.75 -6.74
N ILE A 44 -26.28 5.68 -5.89
CA ILE A 44 -26.07 5.55 -4.42
C ILE A 44 -25.40 4.21 -4.10
N SER A 45 -25.86 3.13 -4.72
CA SER A 45 -25.28 1.79 -4.52
C SER A 45 -23.81 1.76 -4.94
N ASP A 46 -23.50 2.25 -6.14
CA ASP A 46 -22.15 2.26 -6.70
C ASP A 46 -21.22 3.16 -5.88
N ALA A 47 -21.69 4.33 -5.44
CA ALA A 47 -20.88 5.23 -4.61
C ALA A 47 -20.60 4.62 -3.22
N ARG A 48 -21.57 3.93 -2.60
CA ARG A 48 -21.36 3.23 -1.32
C ARG A 48 -20.40 2.05 -1.47
N ALA A 49 -20.51 1.29 -2.55
CA ALA A 49 -19.55 0.23 -2.85
C ALA A 49 -18.14 0.81 -3.05
N GLY A 50 -18.04 1.96 -3.73
CA GLY A 50 -16.81 2.74 -3.86
C GLY A 50 -16.22 3.16 -2.51
N GLU A 51 -17.02 3.75 -1.62
CA GLU A 51 -16.57 4.12 -0.26
C GLU A 51 -16.08 2.91 0.54
N ALA A 52 -16.79 1.77 0.47
CA ALA A 52 -16.38 0.55 1.15
C ALA A 52 -15.04 0.01 0.64
N ASN A 53 -14.85 -0.03 -0.68
CA ASN A 53 -13.59 -0.47 -1.29
C ASN A 53 -12.43 0.47 -0.93
N ILE A 54 -12.68 1.77 -0.85
CA ILE A 54 -11.66 2.76 -0.42
C ILE A 54 -11.31 2.60 1.05
N ALA A 55 -12.29 2.32 1.92
CA ALA A 55 -12.02 2.03 3.33
C ALA A 55 -11.14 0.78 3.49
N GLU A 56 -11.43 -0.29 2.74
CA GLU A 56 -10.59 -1.49 2.73
C GLU A 56 -9.17 -1.18 2.21
N LEU A 57 -9.04 -0.34 1.18
CA LEU A 57 -7.75 0.09 0.67
C LEU A 57 -6.95 0.91 1.70
N GLU A 58 -7.62 1.78 2.47
CA GLU A 58 -6.98 2.52 3.57
C GLU A 58 -6.46 1.58 4.66
N ASP A 59 -7.23 0.55 5.03
CA ASP A 59 -6.80 -0.47 5.99
C ASP A 59 -5.59 -1.26 5.47
N GLN A 60 -5.60 -1.64 4.19
CA GLN A 60 -4.45 -2.29 3.54
C GLN A 60 -3.21 -1.40 3.53
N MET A 61 -3.35 -0.10 3.24
CA MET A 61 -2.22 0.85 3.29
C MET A 61 -1.67 0.99 4.71
N ASN A 62 -2.52 1.04 5.73
CA ASN A 62 -2.08 1.08 7.12
C ASN A 62 -1.35 -0.22 7.53
N ALA A 63 -1.82 -1.39 7.07
CA ALA A 63 -1.14 -2.66 7.31
C ALA A 63 0.24 -2.73 6.63
N ILE A 64 0.36 -2.21 5.40
CA ILE A 64 1.63 -2.12 4.68
C ILE A 64 2.60 -1.19 5.43
N ASP A 65 2.13 -0.05 5.93
CA ASP A 65 2.94 0.90 6.69
C ASP A 65 3.49 0.27 7.99
N GLN A 66 2.64 -0.45 8.74
CA GLN A 66 3.06 -1.20 9.93
C GLN A 66 4.09 -2.30 9.61
N SER A 67 3.88 -3.03 8.51
CA SER A 67 4.83 -4.04 8.05
C SER A 67 6.19 -3.41 7.69
N ALA A 68 6.18 -2.26 7.02
CA ALA A 68 7.40 -1.52 6.67
C ALA A 68 8.18 -1.08 7.93
N VAL A 69 7.48 -0.63 8.98
CA VAL A 69 8.10 -0.30 10.27
C VAL A 69 8.76 -1.54 10.91
N GLY A 70 8.07 -2.68 10.89
CA GLY A 70 8.63 -3.95 11.40
C GLY A 70 9.86 -4.40 10.61
N MET A 71 9.85 -4.27 9.28
CA MET A 71 11.00 -4.56 8.43
C MET A 71 12.19 -3.64 8.76
N GLN A 72 11.92 -2.36 9.02
CA GLN A 72 12.96 -1.39 9.37
C GLN A 72 13.66 -1.76 10.69
N GLN A 73 12.91 -2.23 11.69
CA GLN A 73 13.46 -2.72 12.95
C GLN A 73 14.33 -3.97 12.74
N ALA A 74 13.83 -4.97 12.01
CA ALA A 74 14.58 -6.20 11.74
C ALA A 74 15.90 -5.90 10.98
N VAL A 75 15.86 -4.94 10.06
CA VAL A 75 17.05 -4.46 9.34
C VAL A 75 18.05 -3.79 10.28
N GLN A 76 17.59 -2.97 11.23
CA GLN A 76 18.48 -2.36 12.24
C GLN A 76 19.15 -3.41 13.12
N GLU A 77 18.41 -4.42 13.58
CA GLU A 77 18.97 -5.54 14.35
C GLU A 77 20.02 -6.32 13.56
N LEU A 78 19.78 -6.53 12.26
CA LEU A 78 20.73 -7.19 11.37
C LEU A 78 22.00 -6.34 11.17
N GLN A 79 21.88 -5.02 11.07
CA GLN A 79 23.03 -4.11 10.99
C GLN A 79 23.88 -4.17 12.25
N GLU A 80 23.26 -4.15 13.43
CA GLU A 80 23.97 -4.23 14.70
C GLU A 80 24.63 -5.60 14.89
N SER A 81 23.93 -6.70 14.56
CA SER A 81 24.52 -8.05 14.56
C SER A 81 25.72 -8.14 13.62
N SER A 82 25.62 -7.58 12.41
CA SER A 82 26.73 -7.51 11.45
C SER A 82 27.91 -6.65 11.96
N LYS A 83 27.64 -5.63 12.78
CA LYS A 83 28.66 -4.84 13.46
C LYS A 83 29.40 -5.66 14.51
N GLN A 84 28.67 -6.36 15.36
CA GLN A 84 29.24 -7.23 16.39
C GLN A 84 30.08 -8.35 15.79
N ILE A 85 29.60 -9.01 14.72
CA ILE A 85 30.36 -10.06 14.03
C ILE A 85 31.68 -9.50 13.46
N SER A 86 31.68 -8.27 12.91
CA SER A 86 32.92 -7.64 12.43
C SER A 86 33.92 -7.40 13.56
N VAL A 87 33.47 -6.95 14.73
CA VAL A 87 34.34 -6.74 15.90
C VAL A 87 34.96 -8.07 16.33
N ILE A 88 34.14 -9.12 16.45
CA ILE A 88 34.61 -10.47 16.81
C ILE A 88 35.61 -10.99 15.78
N ALA A 89 35.33 -10.83 14.49
CA ALA A 89 36.23 -11.23 13.42
C ALA A 89 37.60 -10.55 13.54
N VAL A 90 37.65 -9.24 13.82
CA VAL A 90 38.91 -8.52 14.06
C VAL A 90 39.66 -9.09 15.26
N SER A 91 38.99 -9.34 16.39
CA SER A 91 39.64 -9.92 17.57
C SER A 91 40.18 -11.34 17.32
N VAL A 92 39.45 -12.19 16.58
CA VAL A 92 39.94 -13.54 16.24
C VAL A 92 41.15 -13.46 15.30
N GLN A 93 41.17 -12.49 14.38
CA GLN A 93 42.33 -12.24 13.51
C GLN A 93 43.58 -11.90 14.33
N GLU A 94 43.43 -11.04 15.35
CA GLU A 94 44.51 -10.65 16.25
C GLU A 94 45.00 -11.82 17.10
N ILE A 95 44.09 -12.63 17.64
CA ILE A 95 44.42 -13.86 18.38
C ILE A 95 45.21 -14.82 17.50
N ALA A 96 44.75 -15.09 16.28
CA ALA A 96 45.45 -15.97 15.35
C ALA A 96 46.84 -15.43 14.99
N TYR A 97 47.00 -14.10 14.87
CA TYR A 97 48.31 -13.48 14.67
C TYR A 97 49.24 -13.68 15.87
N GLN A 98 48.74 -13.52 17.10
CA GLN A 98 49.52 -13.75 18.32
C GLN A 98 49.93 -15.22 18.47
N ILE A 99 49.01 -16.17 18.21
CA ILE A 99 49.31 -17.61 18.24
C ILE A 99 50.42 -17.94 17.24
N LYS A 100 50.37 -17.36 16.03
CA LYS A 100 51.43 -17.53 15.04
C LYS A 100 52.79 -17.05 15.56
N LEU A 101 52.87 -15.87 16.15
CA LEU A 101 54.11 -15.36 16.75
C LEU A 101 54.61 -16.27 17.89
N LEU A 102 53.71 -16.78 18.72
CA LEU A 102 54.04 -17.67 19.82
C LEU A 102 54.63 -19.00 19.32
N SER A 103 54.03 -19.57 18.27
CA SER A 103 54.52 -20.79 17.64
C SER A 103 55.92 -20.62 17.04
N LEU A 104 56.18 -19.46 16.42
CA LEU A 104 57.49 -19.14 15.85
C LEU A 104 58.56 -19.07 16.95
N ASN A 105 58.27 -18.41 18.07
CA ASN A 105 59.20 -18.32 19.21
C ASN A 105 59.50 -19.69 19.85
N ALA A 106 58.52 -20.60 19.88
CA ALA A 106 58.69 -21.94 20.48
C ALA A 106 59.64 -22.86 19.69
N THR A 107 59.88 -22.59 18.39
CA THR A 107 60.84 -23.38 17.58
C THR A 107 62.30 -23.20 18.01
N GLY A 108 62.63 -22.12 18.72
CA GLY A 108 64.01 -21.76 19.09
C GLY A 108 64.58 -22.48 20.32
N GLU A 109 63.75 -22.93 21.28
CA GLU A 109 64.24 -23.43 22.58
C GLU A 109 64.10 -24.95 22.81
N HIS A 110 63.24 -25.68 22.08
CA HIS A 110 62.82 -27.03 22.51
C HIS A 110 63.09 -28.21 21.54
N GLY A 111 63.99 -28.08 20.57
CA GLY A 111 64.45 -29.22 19.76
C GLY A 111 63.45 -29.76 18.71
N LYS A 112 63.86 -30.79 17.95
CA LYS A 112 63.20 -31.20 16.68
C LYS A 112 61.72 -31.62 16.80
N GLY A 113 61.28 -32.17 17.93
CA GLY A 113 59.88 -32.57 18.13
C GLY A 113 58.93 -31.39 18.34
N PHE A 114 59.39 -30.34 19.03
CA PHE A 114 58.64 -29.09 19.21
C PHE A 114 58.55 -28.27 17.93
N ALA A 115 59.54 -28.37 17.04
CA ALA A 115 59.51 -27.71 15.74
C ALA A 115 58.33 -28.18 14.86
N VAL A 116 57.99 -29.47 14.90
CA VAL A 116 56.84 -30.02 14.13
C VAL A 116 55.51 -29.49 14.68
N VAL A 117 55.35 -29.46 16.01
CA VAL A 117 54.14 -28.93 16.65
C VAL A 117 53.99 -27.43 16.37
N ALA A 118 55.06 -26.66 16.47
CA ALA A 118 55.05 -25.24 16.17
C ALA A 118 54.69 -24.94 14.70
N GLN A 119 55.21 -25.74 13.76
CA GLN A 119 54.83 -25.62 12.34
C GLN A 119 53.33 -25.85 12.13
N GLU A 120 52.75 -26.85 12.80
CA GLU A 120 51.31 -27.14 12.71
C GLU A 120 50.46 -26.03 13.34
N VAL A 121 50.87 -25.48 14.49
CA VAL A 121 50.18 -24.34 15.13
C VAL A 121 50.24 -23.09 14.26
N SER A 122 51.38 -22.80 13.61
CA SER A 122 51.51 -21.69 12.67
C SER A 122 50.57 -21.87 11.48
N ARG A 123 50.49 -23.07 10.92
CA ARG A 123 49.57 -23.40 9.81
C ARG A 123 48.11 -23.20 10.23
N LEU A 124 47.72 -23.72 11.40
CA LEU A 124 46.34 -23.58 11.91
C LEU A 124 45.96 -22.11 12.14
N SER A 125 46.93 -21.29 12.56
CA SER A 125 46.75 -19.84 12.73
C SER A 125 46.55 -19.12 11.39
N GLU A 126 47.25 -19.53 10.34
CA GLU A 126 47.03 -19.01 8.97
C GLU A 126 45.66 -19.39 8.42
N ASP A 127 45.26 -20.66 8.58
CA ASP A 127 43.95 -21.16 8.17
C ASP A 127 42.82 -20.43 8.91
N THR A 128 43.02 -20.15 10.21
CA THR A 128 42.09 -19.33 11.01
C THR A 128 41.96 -17.92 10.44
N ARG A 129 43.08 -17.24 10.13
CA ARG A 129 43.06 -15.90 9.52
C ARG A 129 42.35 -15.88 8.17
N ALA A 130 42.59 -16.89 7.33
CA ALA A 130 41.93 -17.01 6.04
C ALA A 130 40.41 -17.16 6.19
N THR A 131 39.98 -17.96 7.16
CA THR A 131 38.55 -18.16 7.49
C THR A 131 37.90 -16.87 7.98
N VAL A 132 38.56 -16.15 8.90
CA VAL A 132 38.09 -14.86 9.41
C VAL A 132 37.95 -13.82 8.29
N ASN A 133 38.91 -13.74 7.36
CA ASN A 133 38.80 -12.86 6.20
C ASN A 133 37.58 -13.19 5.33
N ARG A 134 37.25 -14.47 5.15
CA ARG A 134 36.02 -14.88 4.43
C ARG A 134 34.76 -14.43 5.17
N ILE A 135 34.73 -14.54 6.50
CA ILE A 135 33.63 -14.04 7.33
C ILE A 135 33.47 -12.53 7.13
N ALA A 136 34.56 -11.76 7.17
CA ALA A 136 34.52 -10.32 6.93
C ALA A 136 33.92 -9.97 5.55
N GLY A 137 34.26 -10.74 4.52
CA GLY A 137 33.66 -10.60 3.19
C GLY A 137 32.14 -10.85 3.17
N ILE A 138 31.68 -11.90 3.85
CA ILE A 138 30.23 -12.22 3.98
C ILE A 138 29.50 -11.10 4.73
N VAL A 139 30.07 -10.62 5.83
CA VAL A 139 29.48 -9.52 6.63
C VAL A 139 29.39 -8.23 5.82
N SER A 140 30.44 -7.90 5.06
CA SER A 140 30.43 -6.73 4.17
C SER A 140 29.31 -6.84 3.12
N LYS A 141 29.18 -8.00 2.49
CA LYS A 141 28.09 -8.27 1.55
C LYS A 141 26.71 -8.16 2.21
N SER A 142 26.56 -8.70 3.42
CA SER A 142 25.31 -8.59 4.19
C SER A 142 24.95 -7.13 4.43
N ARG A 143 25.90 -6.29 4.86
CA ARG A 143 25.67 -4.85 5.06
C ARG A 143 25.22 -4.14 3.79
N SER A 144 25.81 -4.46 2.64
CA SER A 144 25.41 -3.89 1.35
C SER A 144 23.94 -4.23 1.03
N ILE A 145 23.58 -5.50 1.12
CA ILE A 145 22.20 -5.97 0.88
C ILE A 145 21.25 -5.28 1.86
N THR A 146 21.61 -5.19 3.13
CA THR A 146 20.79 -4.52 4.14
C THR A 146 20.58 -3.05 3.82
N ALA A 147 21.59 -2.34 3.29
CA ALA A 147 21.43 -0.95 2.86
C ALA A 147 20.47 -0.81 1.66
N GLU A 148 20.51 -1.73 0.69
CA GLU A 148 19.55 -1.77 -0.42
C GLU A 148 18.11 -2.03 0.06
N VAL A 149 17.95 -2.88 1.08
CA VAL A 149 16.65 -3.14 1.70
C VAL A 149 16.12 -1.89 2.42
N VAL A 150 16.96 -1.12 3.12
CA VAL A 150 16.54 0.17 3.72
C VAL A 150 16.00 1.12 2.66
N GLU A 151 16.69 1.24 1.52
CA GLU A 151 16.23 2.11 0.44
C GLU A 151 14.89 1.65 -0.14
N SER A 152 14.71 0.33 -0.29
CA SER A 152 13.45 -0.25 -0.75
C SER A 152 12.30 0.01 0.23
N ILE A 153 12.56 -0.05 1.55
CA ILE A 153 11.58 0.28 2.59
C ILE A 153 11.20 1.77 2.53
N ASN A 154 12.17 2.66 2.34
CA ASN A 154 11.89 4.10 2.21
C ASN A 154 10.99 4.39 0.99
N GLN A 155 11.26 3.74 -0.15
CA GLN A 155 10.43 3.85 -1.34
C GLN A 155 9.01 3.30 -1.11
N LEU A 156 8.90 2.14 -0.44
CA LEU A 156 7.62 1.56 -0.06
C LEU A 156 6.80 2.54 0.80
N GLN A 157 7.40 3.16 1.81
CA GLN A 157 6.73 4.17 2.65
C GLN A 157 6.23 5.37 1.84
N GLN A 158 6.98 5.84 0.84
CA GLN A 158 6.52 6.91 -0.04
C GLN A 158 5.31 6.50 -0.88
N LEU A 159 5.36 5.30 -1.47
CA LEU A 159 4.25 4.76 -2.26
C LEU A 159 2.99 4.57 -1.41
N THR A 160 3.12 4.02 -0.20
CA THR A 160 2.01 3.86 0.74
C THR A 160 1.39 5.20 1.12
N LYS A 161 2.22 6.23 1.39
CA LYS A 161 1.75 7.58 1.68
C LYS A 161 1.01 8.21 0.50
N GLN A 162 1.46 7.96 -0.72
CA GLN A 162 0.77 8.40 -1.94
C GLN A 162 -0.58 7.67 -2.10
N GLY A 163 -0.60 6.34 -1.91
CA GLY A 163 -1.81 5.53 -1.95
C GLY A 163 -2.86 5.98 -0.94
N LYS A 164 -2.44 6.32 0.29
CA LYS A 164 -3.34 6.88 1.31
C LYS A 164 -3.97 8.20 0.87
N ARG A 165 -3.19 9.13 0.33
CA ARG A 165 -3.72 10.41 -0.19
C ARG A 165 -4.72 10.21 -1.33
N GLN A 166 -4.43 9.29 -2.25
CA GLN A 166 -5.35 8.98 -3.36
C GLN A 166 -6.64 8.33 -2.88
N SER A 167 -6.57 7.49 -1.84
CA SER A 167 -7.72 6.89 -1.18
C SER A 167 -8.60 7.96 -0.53
N GLU A 168 -8.00 8.87 0.24
CA GLU A 168 -8.71 10.00 0.85
C GLU A 168 -9.40 10.91 -0.19
N GLU A 169 -8.75 11.19 -1.32
CA GLU A 169 -9.36 11.96 -2.41
C GLU A 169 -10.54 11.21 -3.04
N SER A 170 -10.39 9.91 -3.27
CA SER A 170 -11.45 9.06 -3.84
C SER A 170 -12.65 8.96 -2.90
N SER A 171 -12.42 8.82 -1.60
CA SER A 171 -13.46 8.87 -0.56
C SER A 171 -14.26 10.17 -0.62
N LYS A 172 -13.59 11.33 -0.69
CA LYS A 172 -14.25 12.64 -0.85
C LYS A 172 -15.08 12.74 -2.13
N ARG A 173 -14.60 12.15 -3.23
CA ARG A 173 -15.32 12.11 -4.51
C ARG A 173 -16.59 11.27 -4.41
N PHE A 174 -16.53 10.09 -3.80
CA PHE A 174 -17.73 9.27 -3.58
C PHE A 174 -18.75 9.93 -2.65
N SER A 175 -18.29 10.56 -1.57
CA SER A 175 -19.16 11.34 -0.67
C SER A 175 -19.86 12.49 -1.42
N SER A 176 -19.13 13.19 -2.30
CA SER A 176 -19.70 14.25 -3.15
C SER A 176 -20.73 13.71 -4.14
N ILE A 177 -20.53 12.51 -4.69
CA ILE A 177 -21.50 11.82 -5.53
C ILE A 177 -22.76 11.50 -4.73
N LEU A 178 -22.64 10.94 -3.52
CA LEU A 178 -23.78 10.63 -2.66
C LEU A 178 -24.63 11.87 -2.36
N MET A 179 -23.99 12.98 -1.97
CA MET A 179 -24.68 14.25 -1.73
C MET A 179 -25.38 14.78 -3.00
N SER A 180 -24.71 14.70 -4.14
CA SER A 180 -25.25 15.14 -5.43
C SER A 180 -26.47 14.31 -5.86
N VAL A 181 -26.44 13.00 -5.63
CA VAL A 181 -27.54 12.10 -5.95
C VAL A 181 -28.72 12.29 -4.98
N GLN A 182 -28.47 12.41 -3.68
CA GLN A 182 -29.52 12.72 -2.69
C GLN A 182 -30.22 14.04 -2.99
N SER A 183 -29.47 15.11 -3.27
CA SER A 183 -30.06 16.41 -3.64
C SER A 183 -30.92 16.33 -4.90
N SER A 184 -30.56 15.46 -5.85
CA SER A 184 -31.32 15.24 -7.09
C SER A 184 -32.60 14.45 -6.84
N ALA A 185 -32.55 13.44 -5.97
CA ALA A 185 -33.72 12.70 -5.52
C ALA A 185 -34.72 13.61 -4.77
N ASP A 186 -34.22 14.47 -3.87
CA ASP A 186 -35.04 15.44 -3.13
C ASP A 186 -35.73 16.45 -4.05
N ARG A 187 -35.01 17.00 -5.03
CA ARG A 187 -35.59 17.90 -6.03
C ARG A 187 -36.72 17.23 -6.82
N MET A 188 -36.57 15.94 -7.12
CA MET A 188 -37.60 15.18 -7.83
C MET A 188 -38.85 14.95 -6.96
N MET A 189 -38.67 14.55 -5.70
CA MET A 189 -39.76 14.38 -4.74
C MET A 189 -40.57 15.67 -4.56
N ARG A 190 -39.91 16.84 -4.56
CA ARG A 190 -40.56 18.14 -4.51
C ARG A 190 -41.35 18.46 -5.79
N ARG A 191 -40.85 18.10 -6.97
CA ARG A 191 -41.57 18.28 -8.25
C ARG A 191 -42.80 17.37 -8.39
N ARG A 192 -42.80 16.19 -7.76
CA ARG A 192 -43.95 15.27 -7.74
C ARG A 192 -45.12 15.76 -6.88
N LYS A 193 -44.88 16.67 -5.92
CA LYS A 193 -45.88 17.22 -4.99
C LYS A 193 -46.54 18.52 -5.47
N LYS A 194 -46.04 19.14 -6.55
CA LYS A 194 -46.61 20.35 -7.17
C LYS A 194 -47.39 19.98 -8.41
#